data_AF-A0A2V4QET6-F1
#
_entry.id   AF-A0A2V4QET6-F1
#
_cell.length_a   1.000
_cell.length_b   1.000
_cell.length_c   1.000
_cell.angle_alpha   90.00
_cell.angle_beta   90.00
_cell.angle_gamma   90.00
#
_symmetry.space_group_name_H-M   'P 1'
#
loop_
_entity.id
_entity.type
_entity.pdbx_description
1 polymer ?
#
loop_
_entity_poly.entity_id
_entity_poly.type
_entity_poly.pdbx_seq_one_letter_code
_entity_poly.pdbx_strand_id
1 'polypeptide(L)' 'MSWADAAAPVVAEVIRRVGRSDMKALRKALTEAYPWGERENTPYKAWLAEIRRQLGHPLNAPKADPANTQADMFNQR' A
#
# COMPACT_ATOMS: atom_id res chain seq x y z
N MET A 1 9.78 18.11 4.95
CA MET A 1 8.48 17.55 4.56
C MET A 1 8.62 16.95 3.18
N SER A 2 8.40 15.65 3.07
CA SER A 2 8.35 14.94 1.79
C SER A 2 6.92 14.92 1.23
N TRP A 3 6.78 14.68 -0.06
CA TRP A 3 5.47 14.44 -0.69
C TRP A 3 4.72 13.26 -0.05
N ALA A 4 5.45 12.25 0.45
CA ALA A 4 4.86 11.13 1.16
C ALA A 4 4.26 11.54 2.52
N ASP A 5 4.92 12.41 3.27
CA ASP A 5 4.42 12.93 4.56
C ASP A 5 3.09 13.68 4.38
N ALA A 6 2.93 14.37 3.25
CA ALA A 6 1.71 15.06 2.88
C ALA A 6 0.62 14.13 2.31
N ALA A 7 1.00 13.06 1.59
CA ALA A 7 0.05 12.03 1.12
C ALA A 7 -0.55 11.21 2.25
N ALA A 8 0.28 10.83 3.24
CA ALA A 8 -0.03 9.86 4.27
C ALA A 8 -1.36 10.11 5.00
N PRO A 9 -1.63 11.31 5.56
CA PRO A 9 -2.89 11.56 6.26
C PRO A 9 -4.12 11.49 5.33
N VAL A 10 -3.99 11.93 4.07
CA VAL A 10 -5.10 11.91 3.11
C VAL A 10 -5.44 10.48 2.70
N VAL A 11 -4.43 9.68 2.37
CA VAL A 11 -4.60 8.26 2.00
C VAL A 11 -5.22 7.48 3.16
N ALA A 12 -4.74 7.70 4.39
CA ALA A 12 -5.24 7.03 5.59
C ALA A 12 -6.72 7.33 5.83
N GLU A 13 -7.11 8.60 5.66
CA GLU A 13 -8.49 9.03 5.83
C GLU A 13 -9.43 8.40 4.79
N VAL A 14 -9.01 8.34 3.52
CA VAL A 14 -9.79 7.69 2.46
C VAL A 14 -9.96 6.20 2.74
N ILE A 15 -8.89 5.51 3.15
CA ILE A 15 -8.96 4.08 3.50
C ILE A 15 -9.90 3.85 4.69
N ARG A 16 -9.83 4.71 5.71
CA ARG A 16 -10.71 4.63 6.89
C ARG A 16 -12.18 4.86 6.54
N ARG A 17 -12.47 5.80 5.65
CA ARG A 17 -13.83 6.16 5.24
C ARG A 17 -14.46 5.15 4.30
N VAL A 18 -13.72 4.69 3.30
CA VAL A 18 -14.25 3.77 2.26
C VAL A 18 -14.12 2.31 2.67
N GLY A 19 -13.11 1.99 3.50
CA GLY A 19 -12.77 0.62 3.85
C GLY A 19 -12.05 -0.13 2.72
N ARG A 20 -11.69 -1.38 3.00
CA ARG A 20 -10.94 -2.25 2.08
C ARG A 20 -11.80 -3.34 1.43
N SER A 21 -13.12 -3.29 1.58
CA SER A 21 -14.03 -4.33 1.07
C SER A 21 -14.29 -4.18 -0.42
N ASP A 22 -14.40 -2.94 -0.93
CA ASP A 22 -14.57 -2.64 -2.35
C ASP A 22 -13.35 -1.90 -2.90
N MET A 23 -12.47 -2.64 -3.57
CA MET A 23 -11.25 -2.10 -4.19
C MET A 23 -11.53 -1.12 -5.33
N LYS A 24 -12.67 -1.25 -6.02
CA LYS A 24 -13.02 -0.34 -7.12
C LYS A 24 -13.46 1.01 -6.56
N ALA A 25 -14.31 1.00 -5.54
CA ALA A 25 -14.71 2.22 -4.82
C ALA A 25 -13.51 2.90 -4.17
N LEU A 26 -12.61 2.14 -3.54
CA LEU A 26 -11.41 2.66 -2.90
C LEU A 26 -10.46 3.35 -3.89
N ARG A 27 -10.16 2.71 -5.03
CA ARG A 27 -9.32 3.32 -6.07
C ARG A 27 -9.92 4.61 -6.60
N LYS A 28 -11.23 4.66 -6.82
CA LYS A 28 -11.93 5.87 -7.25
C LYS A 28 -11.79 6.99 -6.21
N ALA A 29 -12.04 6.69 -4.94
CA ALA A 29 -11.93 7.68 -3.87
C ALA A 29 -10.49 8.21 -3.69
N LEU A 30 -9.48 7.34 -3.78
CA LEU A 30 -8.06 7.75 -3.75
C LEU A 30 -7.68 8.60 -4.97
N THR A 31 -8.31 8.34 -6.11
CA THR A 31 -8.10 9.11 -7.34
C THR A 31 -8.68 10.51 -7.21
N GLU A 32 -9.86 10.64 -6.60
CA GLU A 32 -10.55 11.92 -6.35
C GLU A 32 -9.91 12.74 -5.21
N ALA A 33 -9.35 12.08 -4.19
CA ALA A 33 -8.74 12.74 -3.04
C ALA A 33 -7.33 13.31 -3.30
N TYR A 34 -6.79 13.18 -4.52
CA TYR A 34 -5.44 13.63 -4.85
C TYR A 34 -5.32 15.17 -4.76
N PRO A 35 -4.43 15.72 -3.92
CA PRO A 35 -4.46 17.15 -3.57
C PRO A 35 -3.62 18.06 -4.49
N TRP A 36 -2.75 17.51 -5.35
CA TRP A 36 -1.74 18.30 -6.07
C TRP A 36 -2.08 18.59 -7.55
N GLY A 37 -3.36 18.44 -7.91
CA GLY A 37 -3.84 18.74 -9.26
C GLY A 37 -3.39 17.70 -10.28
N GLU A 38 -2.36 18.02 -11.06
CA GLU A 38 -1.84 17.14 -12.10
C GLU A 38 -1.21 15.87 -11.51
N ARG A 39 -1.59 14.73 -12.07
CA ARG A 39 -1.09 13.41 -11.66
C ARG A 39 0.21 13.05 -12.37
N GLU A 40 1.17 13.97 -12.32
CA GLU A 40 2.45 13.83 -12.99
C GLU A 40 3.63 13.90 -12.01
N ASN A 41 4.78 13.43 -12.47
CA ASN A 41 6.08 13.61 -11.81
C ASN A 41 6.18 13.03 -10.38
N THR A 42 6.97 13.67 -9.55
CA THR A 42 7.37 13.24 -8.21
C THR A 42 6.20 13.16 -7.20
N PRO A 43 5.25 14.12 -7.15
CA PRO A 43 4.14 14.06 -6.19
C PRO A 43 3.22 12.87 -6.43
N TYR A 44 2.91 12.57 -7.70
CA TYR A 44 2.07 11.43 -8.04
C TYR A 44 2.76 10.09 -7.76
N LYS A 45 4.07 9.98 -8.01
CA LYS A 45 4.83 8.77 -7.64
C LYS A 45 4.85 8.54 -6.12
N ALA A 46 5.01 9.61 -5.33
CA ALA A 46 4.96 9.53 -3.88
C ALA A 46 3.57 9.12 -3.37
N TRP A 47 2.50 9.65 -3.97
CA TRP A 47 1.12 9.25 -3.70
C TRP A 47 0.88 7.75 -3.92
N LEU A 48 1.29 7.22 -5.08
CA LEU A 48 1.15 5.80 -5.40
C LEU A 48 1.97 4.91 -4.46
N ALA A 49 3.19 5.33 -4.10
CA ALA A 49 4.01 4.62 -3.13
C ALA A 49 3.34 4.57 -1.75
N GLU A 50 2.71 5.66 -1.33
CA GLU A 50 2.02 5.75 -0.04
C GLU A 50 0.77 4.89 0.02
N ILE A 51 -0.05 4.90 -1.06
CA ILE A 51 -1.18 3.98 -1.20
C ILE A 51 -0.72 2.53 -1.06
N ARG A 52 0.35 2.17 -1.77
CA ARG A 52 0.95 0.82 -1.74
C ARG A 52 1.49 0.45 -0.35
N ARG A 53 2.04 1.42 0.38
CA ARG A 53 2.50 1.25 1.76
C ARG A 53 1.35 0.99 2.73
N GLN A 54 0.27 1.77 2.66
CA GLN A 54 -0.85 1.69 3.61
C GLN A 54 -1.84 0.56 3.34
N LEU A 55 -2.01 0.16 2.08
CA LEU A 55 -2.81 -1.02 1.72
C LEU A 55 -2.06 -2.33 1.99
N GLY A 56 -0.75 -2.24 2.21
CA GLY A 56 0.12 -3.39 2.34
C GLY A 56 0.48 -3.99 0.99
N HIS A 57 1.64 -4.63 0.95
CA HIS A 57 2.10 -5.35 -0.23
C HIS A 57 1.99 -6.86 -0.04
N PRO A 58 1.41 -7.61 -0.99
CA PRO A 58 1.72 -9.03 -1.11
C PRO A 58 2.97 -9.18 -2.00
N LEU A 59 4.15 -8.71 -1.60
CA LEU A 59 5.40 -9.04 -2.33
C LEU A 59 6.64 -9.33 -1.46
N ASN A 60 6.54 -9.16 -0.13
CA ASN A 60 7.50 -9.75 0.82
C ASN A 60 6.81 -10.76 1.74
N ALA A 61 5.74 -11.43 1.28
CA ALA A 61 5.64 -12.81 1.72
C ALA A 61 6.87 -13.49 1.12
N PRO A 62 7.77 -14.10 1.92
CA PRO A 62 8.75 -15.00 1.32
C PRO A 62 7.95 -15.91 0.39
N LYS A 63 8.38 -16.08 -0.87
CA LYS A 63 7.89 -17.22 -1.63
C LYS A 63 8.10 -18.40 -0.68
N ALA A 64 7.01 -18.99 -0.18
CA ALA A 64 7.09 -20.27 0.49
C ALA A 64 7.54 -21.20 -0.62
N ASP A 65 8.84 -21.32 -0.78
CA ASP A 65 9.45 -22.27 -1.68
C ASP A 65 9.14 -23.62 -1.03
N PRO A 66 8.24 -24.44 -1.60
CA PRO A 66 7.86 -25.70 -0.98
C PRO A 66 9.04 -26.68 -0.88
N ALA A 67 10.17 -26.38 -1.54
CA ALA A 67 11.43 -27.11 -1.41
C ALA A 67 12.36 -26.56 -0.30
N ASN A 68 12.06 -25.40 0.30
CA ASN A 68 12.88 -24.82 1.37
C ASN A 68 12.56 -25.46 2.73
N THR A 69 13.13 -26.65 2.95
CA THR A 69 13.00 -27.48 4.16
C THR A 69 13.68 -26.86 5.41
N GLN A 70 14.22 -25.66 5.30
CA GLN A 70 14.99 -25.01 6.36
C GLN A 70 14.13 -24.63 7.57
N ALA A 71 12.81 -24.42 7.37
CA ALA A 71 11.86 -24.14 8.45
C ALA A 71 11.51 -25.38 9.29
N ASP A 72 11.53 -26.58 8.69
CA ASP A 72 11.23 -27.84 9.39
C ASP A 72 12.35 -28.29 10.34
N MET A 73 13.57 -27.80 10.15
CA MET A 73 14.73 -28.14 11.00
C MET A 73 14.64 -27.54 12.41
N PHE A 74 13.84 -26.48 12.62
CA PHE A 74 13.73 -25.79 13.91
C PHE A 74 12.57 -26.29 14.79
N ASN A 75 11.73 -27.20 14.29
CA ASN A 75 10.53 -27.66 14.99
C ASN A 75 10.64 -29.07 15.59
N GLN A 76 11.84 -29.64 15.68
CA GLN A 76 12.08 -30.84 16.49
C GLN A 76 12.40 -30.46 17.93
N ARG A 77 11.38 -30.44 18.78
CA ARG A 77 11.52 -30.63 20.22
C ARG A 77 10.29 -31.28 20.82
#